data_AF-A0A3B9EM76-F1
#
_entry.id   AF-A0A3B9EM76-F1
#
_cell.length_a   1.000
_cell.length_b   1.000
_cell.length_c   1.000
_cell.angle_alpha   90.00
_cell.angle_beta   90.00
_cell.angle_gamma   90.00
#
_symmetry.space_group_name_H-M   'P 1'
#
loop_
_entity.id
_entity.type
_entity.pdbx_description
1 polymer ?
#
loop_
_entity_poly.entity_id
_entity_poly.type
_entity_poly.pdbx_seq_one_letter_code
_entity_poly.pdbx_strand_id
1 'polypeptide(L)'
;MAHLVDIVGRYLLFPKTSRRTLGKSRCGPRREPQKRRSRLLGTSAFGAMFILSITSVAAQDVNGKPEVFDGDTIKIEGERIRLHGMDAPEKQQTCHMGAEEYGCGVEAANSLSALVGGQSVTCEAVDRDRYGRTVAKCLAGQP
;
A
#
# COMPACT_ATOMS: atom_id res chain seq x y z
N MET A 1 -6.92 -11.06 20.68
CA MET A 1 -6.58 -11.33 19.27
C MET A 1 -6.23 -10.00 18.66
N ALA A 2 -4.94 -9.73 18.44
CA ALA A 2 -4.46 -8.42 17.98
C ALA A 2 -4.75 -8.31 16.48
N HIS A 3 -5.75 -7.50 16.13
CA HIS A 3 -5.91 -7.11 14.74
C HIS A 3 -4.72 -6.22 14.38
N LEU A 4 -3.99 -6.47 13.29
CA LEU A 4 -2.92 -5.55 12.84
C LEU A 4 -3.47 -4.16 12.50
N VAL A 5 -4.79 -4.05 12.37
CA VAL A 5 -5.49 -2.78 12.24
C VAL A 5 -5.27 -1.90 13.51
N ASP A 6 -4.92 -2.49 14.66
CA ASP A 6 -4.46 -1.79 15.87
C ASP A 6 -2.96 -1.42 15.84
N ILE A 7 -2.15 -2.00 14.92
CA ILE A 7 -0.75 -1.56 14.70
C ILE A 7 -0.73 -0.16 14.06
N VAL A 8 -1.78 0.19 13.30
CA VAL A 8 -1.93 1.50 12.64
C VAL A 8 -2.01 2.66 13.65
N GLY A 9 -2.51 2.42 14.86
CA GLY A 9 -2.81 3.47 15.84
C GLY A 9 -1.59 4.15 16.48
N ARG A 10 -0.42 3.49 16.52
CA ARG A 10 0.77 4.00 17.23
C ARG A 10 1.86 4.59 16.34
N TYR A 11 1.82 4.35 15.02
CA TYR A 11 2.93 4.66 14.11
C TYR A 11 2.66 5.78 13.09
N LEU A 12 1.52 6.47 13.18
CA LEU A 12 1.24 7.71 12.42
C LEU A 12 2.16 8.90 12.81
N LEU A 13 3.21 8.67 13.59
CA LEU A 13 4.12 9.68 14.11
C LEU A 13 5.53 9.59 13.51
N PHE A 14 5.68 9.10 12.27
CA PHE A 14 6.89 9.40 11.48
C PHE A 14 6.65 10.66 10.66
N PRO A 15 6.91 11.88 11.20
CA PRO A 15 6.88 13.08 10.39
C PRO A 15 7.95 12.93 9.30
N LYS A 16 7.56 12.86 8.03
CA LYS A 16 8.45 12.91 6.85
C LYS A 16 9.24 14.23 6.70
N THR A 17 9.44 14.99 7.78
CA THR A 17 9.99 16.35 7.90
C THR A 17 9.06 17.52 7.62
N SER A 18 9.11 18.48 8.54
CA SER A 18 8.90 19.94 8.42
C SER A 18 7.90 20.46 7.38
N ARG A 19 6.64 20.64 7.77
CA ARG A 19 5.85 21.79 7.31
C ARG A 19 6.25 23.04 8.12
N ARG A 20 7.43 23.63 7.89
CA ARG A 20 7.68 25.03 8.26
C ARG A 20 7.90 25.85 7.00
N THR A 21 6.85 26.59 6.63
CA THR A 21 6.92 27.96 6.11
C THR A 21 8.12 28.29 5.22
N LEU A 22 8.09 27.86 3.96
CA LEU A 22 8.46 28.72 2.83
C LEU A 22 7.85 28.13 1.55
N GLY A 23 7.01 28.92 0.88
CA GLY A 23 6.68 28.71 -0.52
C GLY A 23 5.81 27.50 -0.85
N LYS A 24 4.53 27.57 -0.48
CA LYS A 24 3.33 27.08 -1.19
C LYS A 24 3.57 26.38 -2.55
N SER A 25 4.25 25.24 -2.59
CA SER A 25 4.23 24.31 -3.70
C SER A 25 2.97 23.48 -3.50
N ARG A 26 1.90 24.00 -4.09
CA ARG A 26 0.60 23.33 -4.21
C ARG A 26 0.89 21.88 -4.60
N CYS A 27 0.47 20.93 -3.76
CA CYS A 27 0.17 19.60 -4.25
C CYS A 27 -0.84 19.84 -5.37
N GLY A 28 -0.38 19.77 -6.62
CA GLY A 28 -1.23 20.02 -7.77
C GLY A 28 -2.41 19.05 -7.73
N PRO A 29 -3.61 19.45 -8.18
CA PRO A 29 -4.74 18.55 -8.21
C PRO A 29 -4.34 17.28 -8.97
N ARG A 30 -4.62 16.13 -8.34
CA ARG A 30 -4.59 14.79 -8.93
C ARG A 30 -5.28 14.91 -10.29
N ARG A 31 -4.53 14.82 -11.40
CA ARG A 31 -5.15 14.87 -12.74
C ARG A 31 -6.01 13.63 -12.88
N GLU A 32 -7.32 13.85 -12.78
CA GLU A 32 -8.37 12.90 -13.10
C GLU A 32 -8.15 12.39 -14.54
N PRO A 33 -8.20 11.07 -14.81
CA PRO A 33 -8.14 10.57 -16.17
C PRO A 33 -9.42 11.02 -16.90
N GLN A 34 -9.25 11.91 -17.87
CA GLN A 34 -10.31 12.46 -18.69
C GLN A 34 -10.98 11.34 -19.49
N LYS A 35 -12.13 10.86 -18.99
CA LYS A 35 -13.08 9.98 -19.70
C LYS A 35 -13.46 10.64 -21.02
N ARG A 36 -12.80 10.23 -22.11
CA ARG A 36 -13.16 10.70 -23.46
C ARG A 36 -14.48 10.06 -23.85
N ARG A 37 -15.53 10.89 -23.80
CA ARG A 37 -16.90 10.56 -24.21
C ARG A 37 -16.96 10.13 -25.69
N SER A 38 -17.62 9.00 -25.88
CA SER A 38 -18.49 8.55 -26.98
C SER A 38 -18.26 9.10 -28.40
N ARG A 39 -18.00 8.17 -29.33
CA ARG A 39 -18.62 8.20 -30.65
C ARG A 39 -19.45 6.94 -30.80
N LEU A 40 -20.78 7.09 -30.75
CA LEU A 40 -21.71 6.10 -31.31
C LEU A 40 -21.56 6.15 -32.83
N LEU A 41 -21.13 5.05 -33.45
CA LEU A 41 -21.36 4.79 -34.87
C LEU A 41 -21.54 3.29 -35.10
N GLY A 42 -22.70 2.92 -35.64
CA GLY A 42 -22.89 1.74 -36.48
C GLY A 42 -23.45 0.50 -35.80
N THR A 43 -24.78 0.41 -35.69
CA THR A 43 -25.47 -0.89 -35.60
C THR A 43 -25.44 -1.56 -36.98
N SER A 44 -24.65 -2.61 -37.15
CA SER A 44 -24.85 -3.57 -38.24
C SER A 44 -24.97 -4.97 -37.64
N ALA A 45 -26.12 -5.57 -37.88
CA ALA A 45 -26.52 -6.86 -37.35
C ALA A 45 -25.63 -7.98 -37.91
N PHE A 46 -24.77 -8.54 -37.08
CA PHE A 46 -24.21 -9.88 -37.26
C PHE A 46 -24.21 -10.58 -35.90
N GLY A 47 -24.97 -11.66 -35.82
CA GLY A 47 -25.13 -12.46 -34.61
C GLY A 47 -23.80 -13.02 -34.13
N ALA A 48 -23.48 -12.76 -32.87
CA ALA A 48 -22.60 -13.59 -32.08
C ALA A 48 -23.10 -13.51 -30.64
N MET A 49 -23.72 -14.59 -30.19
CA MET A 49 -24.04 -14.86 -28.80
C MET A 49 -22.71 -14.94 -28.05
N PHE A 50 -22.22 -13.79 -27.60
CA PHE A 50 -20.98 -13.66 -26.85
C PHE A 50 -21.25 -14.16 -25.43
N ILE A 51 -20.93 -15.42 -25.17
CA ILE A 51 -21.02 -16.03 -23.85
C ILE A 51 -20.12 -15.22 -22.91
N LEU A 52 -20.74 -14.42 -22.05
CA LEU A 52 -20.06 -13.62 -21.04
C LEU A 52 -19.71 -14.56 -19.88
N SER A 53 -18.62 -15.29 -20.00
CA SER A 53 -18.07 -16.09 -18.92
C SER A 53 -17.55 -15.15 -17.83
N ILE A 54 -18.33 -14.96 -16.77
CA ILE A 54 -17.93 -14.20 -15.59
C ILE A 54 -16.95 -15.07 -14.81
N THR A 55 -15.65 -14.83 -14.96
CA THR A 55 -14.64 -15.39 -14.07
C THR A 55 -14.60 -14.55 -12.79
N SER A 56 -15.12 -15.10 -11.70
CA SER A 56 -14.97 -14.48 -10.38
C SER A 56 -13.50 -14.57 -9.96
N VAL A 57 -12.80 -13.44 -9.91
CA VAL A 57 -11.49 -13.34 -9.27
C VAL A 57 -11.73 -13.26 -7.76
N ALA A 58 -11.46 -14.34 -7.05
CA ALA A 58 -11.35 -14.29 -5.59
C ALA A 58 -10.07 -13.52 -5.24
N ALA A 59 -10.18 -12.52 -4.36
CA ALA A 59 -9.02 -11.95 -3.70
C ALA A 59 -8.37 -13.07 -2.87
N GLN A 60 -7.13 -13.44 -3.19
CA GLN A 60 -6.43 -14.48 -2.44
C GLN A 60 -5.80 -13.85 -1.21
N ASP A 61 -6.13 -14.39 -0.04
CA ASP A 61 -5.45 -14.05 1.20
C ASP A 61 -4.02 -14.60 1.16
N VAL A 62 -3.04 -13.75 1.43
CA VAL A 62 -1.62 -14.13 1.43
C VAL A 62 -1.19 -14.39 2.86
N ASN A 63 -0.76 -15.60 3.17
CA ASN A 63 -0.26 -15.96 4.50
C ASN A 63 1.19 -16.45 4.41
N GLY A 64 2.04 -15.97 5.31
CA GLY A 64 3.38 -16.53 5.48
C GLY A 64 4.27 -15.70 6.37
N LYS A 65 5.55 -16.03 6.36
CA LYS A 65 6.57 -15.25 7.08
C LYS A 65 6.87 -13.97 6.29
N PRO A 66 6.66 -12.78 6.87
CA PRO A 66 6.95 -11.53 6.19
C PRO A 66 8.46 -11.22 6.20
N GLU A 67 8.94 -10.70 5.09
CA GLU A 67 10.22 -10.01 4.96
C GLU A 67 9.93 -8.50 4.84
N VAL A 68 10.45 -7.69 5.77
CA VAL A 68 10.21 -6.25 5.78
C VAL A 68 11.13 -5.54 4.79
N PHE A 69 10.54 -4.80 3.84
CA PHE A 69 11.27 -4.06 2.81
C PHE A 69 11.39 -2.58 3.17
N ASP A 70 10.26 -1.93 3.49
CA ASP A 70 10.14 -0.53 3.93
C ASP A 70 9.19 -0.45 5.14
N GLY A 71 9.01 0.73 5.73
CA GLY A 71 8.11 0.91 6.88
C GLY A 71 6.62 0.71 6.59
N ASP A 72 6.22 0.54 5.32
CA ASP A 72 4.84 0.27 4.89
C ASP A 72 4.73 -0.91 3.90
N THR A 73 5.84 -1.59 3.62
CA THR A 73 5.90 -2.61 2.56
C THR A 73 6.58 -3.87 3.07
N ILE A 74 5.86 -4.98 2.97
CA ILE A 74 6.35 -6.32 3.31
C ILE A 74 6.37 -7.20 2.06
N LYS A 75 7.13 -8.29 2.14
CA LYS A 75 7.16 -9.32 1.13
C LYS A 75 6.83 -10.66 1.75
N ILE A 76 5.87 -11.38 1.16
CA ILE A 76 5.47 -12.73 1.58
C ILE A 76 5.56 -13.62 0.34
N GLU A 77 6.31 -14.72 0.43
CA GLU A 77 6.45 -15.72 -0.65
C GLU A 77 6.82 -15.16 -2.05
N GLY A 78 7.54 -14.03 -2.10
CA GLY A 78 7.91 -13.39 -3.37
C GLY A 78 7.02 -12.20 -3.75
N GLU A 79 5.82 -12.11 -3.19
CA GLU A 79 4.87 -11.03 -3.46
C GLU A 79 5.13 -9.82 -2.58
N ARG A 80 5.20 -8.63 -3.20
CA ARG A 80 5.33 -7.35 -2.49
C ARG A 80 3.94 -6.79 -2.16
N ILE A 81 3.70 -6.62 -0.88
CA ILE A 81 2.43 -6.17 -0.32
C ILE A 81 2.65 -4.82 0.38
N ARG A 82 1.87 -3.83 -0.02
CA ARG A 82 1.81 -2.52 0.63
C ARG A 82 0.69 -2.51 1.66
N LEU A 83 1.02 -2.06 2.87
CA LEU A 83 0.09 -2.08 3.99
C LEU A 83 -0.97 -0.99 3.80
N HIS A 84 -2.24 -1.40 3.79
CA HIS A 84 -3.36 -0.48 3.63
C HIS A 84 -3.45 0.46 4.83
N GLY A 85 -3.50 1.77 4.56
CA GLY A 85 -3.66 2.80 5.60
C GLY A 85 -2.37 3.18 6.34
N MET A 86 -1.23 2.59 5.97
CA MET A 86 0.09 3.00 6.45
C MET A 86 0.79 3.86 5.39
N ASP A 87 1.45 4.93 5.83
CA ASP A 87 2.34 5.76 5.02
C ASP A 87 3.64 5.97 5.81
N ALA A 88 4.67 5.23 5.42
CA ALA A 88 5.98 5.30 6.06
C ALA A 88 7.01 5.94 5.12
N PRO A 89 8.11 6.48 5.67
CA PRO A 89 9.29 6.80 4.87
C PRO A 89 9.87 5.55 4.19
N GLU A 90 10.43 5.74 3.00
CA GLU A 90 11.21 4.70 2.32
C GLU A 90 12.46 4.37 3.15
N LYS A 91 12.94 3.12 3.13
CA LYS A 91 14.02 2.67 4.03
C LYS A 91 15.30 3.52 3.96
N GLN A 92 15.60 4.07 2.79
CA GLN A 92 16.79 4.90 2.56
C GLN A 92 16.56 6.40 2.85
N GLN A 93 15.34 6.79 3.20
CA GLN A 93 15.00 8.17 3.47
C GLN A 93 15.56 8.63 4.82
N THR A 94 16.18 9.81 4.81
CA THR A 94 16.55 10.56 6.01
C THR A 94 15.53 11.65 6.31
N CYS A 95 15.39 11.97 7.60
CA CYS A 95 14.52 13.01 8.12
C CYS A 95 15.33 13.95 9.02
N HIS A 96 14.77 15.13 9.31
CA HIS A 96 15.32 16.12 10.20
C HIS A 96 14.42 16.34 11.41
N MET A 97 15.01 16.33 12.60
CA MET A 97 14.40 16.75 13.85
C MET A 97 15.12 18.01 14.34
N GLY A 98 14.57 19.17 14.00
CA GLY A 98 15.26 20.45 14.21
C GLY A 98 16.48 20.56 13.28
N ALA A 99 17.67 20.64 13.87
CA ALA A 99 18.93 20.71 13.13
C ALA A 99 19.59 19.33 12.92
N GLU A 100 19.06 18.28 13.54
CA GLU A 100 19.63 16.93 13.50
C GLU A 100 19.03 16.14 12.34
N GLU A 101 19.86 15.45 11.56
CA GLU A 101 19.45 14.49 10.54
C GLU A 101 19.48 13.07 11.12
N TYR A 102 18.44 12.28 10.84
CA TYR A 102 18.32 10.90 11.31
C TYR A 102 17.65 9.99 10.27
N GLY A 103 17.95 8.69 10.36
CA GLY A 103 17.49 7.66 9.41
C GLY A 103 16.06 7.19 9.68
N CYS A 104 15.07 8.08 9.54
CA CYS A 104 13.65 7.75 9.81
C CYS A 104 13.13 6.56 9.00
N GLY A 105 13.60 6.36 7.76
CA GLY A 105 13.28 5.19 6.95
C GLY A 105 13.71 3.87 7.58
N VAL A 106 14.94 3.84 8.09
CA VAL A 106 15.52 2.69 8.77
C VAL A 106 14.77 2.42 10.08
N GLU A 107 14.47 3.46 10.86
CA GLU A 107 13.69 3.34 12.10
C GLU A 107 12.27 2.79 11.85
N ALA A 108 11.59 3.27 10.80
CA ALA A 108 10.27 2.78 10.43
C ALA A 108 10.31 1.30 10.02
N ALA A 109 11.28 0.91 9.18
CA ALA A 109 11.47 -0.48 8.77
C ALA A 109 11.81 -1.39 9.97
N ASN A 110 12.67 -0.94 10.89
CA ASN A 110 13.01 -1.68 12.11
C ASN A 110 11.80 -1.85 13.03
N SER A 111 10.98 -0.80 13.17
CA SER A 111 9.75 -0.85 13.95
C SER A 111 8.76 -1.88 13.39
N LEU A 112 8.54 -1.86 12.06
CA LEU A 112 7.71 -2.86 11.40
C LEU A 112 8.29 -4.27 11.59
N SER A 113 9.61 -4.43 11.44
CA SER A 113 10.31 -5.70 11.66
C SER A 113 10.13 -6.21 13.10
N ALA A 114 10.18 -5.34 14.11
CA ALA A 114 9.96 -5.75 15.50
C ALA A 114 8.51 -6.23 15.76
N LEU A 115 7.54 -5.70 15.02
CA LEU A 115 6.13 -6.08 15.15
C LEU A 115 5.82 -7.42 14.52
N VAL A 116 6.37 -7.67 13.33
CA VAL A 116 6.07 -8.88 12.55
C VAL A 116 7.14 -9.97 12.69
N GLY A 117 8.32 -9.61 13.20
CA GLY A 117 9.48 -10.47 13.35
C GLY A 117 9.23 -11.55 14.40
N GLY A 118 8.92 -12.75 13.92
CA GLY A 118 8.72 -13.94 14.76
C GLY A 118 7.33 -14.58 14.65
N GLN A 119 6.44 -14.03 13.82
CA GLN A 119 5.09 -14.53 13.65
C GLN A 119 4.68 -14.55 12.18
N SER A 120 3.80 -15.47 11.81
CA SER A 120 3.17 -15.48 10.48
C SER A 120 2.22 -14.30 10.35
N VAL A 121 2.13 -13.77 9.14
CA VAL A 121 1.24 -12.66 8.79
C VAL A 121 0.30 -13.11 7.69
N THR A 122 -0.99 -12.88 7.91
CA THR A 122 -2.06 -13.07 6.93
C THR A 122 -2.50 -11.72 6.39
N CYS A 123 -2.60 -11.58 5.07
CA CYS A 123 -2.94 -10.33 4.40
C CYS A 123 -4.15 -10.52 3.49
N GLU A 124 -5.21 -9.76 3.75
CA GLU A 124 -6.39 -9.65 2.90
C GLU A 124 -6.19 -8.53 1.87
N ALA A 125 -6.11 -8.90 0.59
CA ALA A 125 -5.94 -7.94 -0.50
C ALA A 125 -7.18 -7.05 -0.66
N VAL A 126 -6.98 -5.73 -0.65
CA VAL A 126 -8.07 -4.74 -0.78
C VAL A 126 -8.02 -3.94 -2.07
N ASP A 127 -6.82 -3.71 -2.62
CA ASP A 127 -6.63 -2.94 -3.84
C ASP A 127 -5.30 -3.33 -4.52
N ARG A 128 -5.06 -2.80 -5.72
CA ARG A 128 -3.78 -2.89 -6.40
C ARG A 128 -3.33 -1.50 -6.79
N ASP A 129 -2.13 -1.12 -6.38
CA ASP A 129 -1.64 0.22 -6.70
C ASP A 129 -1.25 0.35 -8.18
N ARG A 130 -0.98 1.60 -8.61
CA ARG A 130 -0.61 1.91 -10.00
C ARG A 130 0.68 1.23 -10.49
N TYR A 131 1.49 0.68 -9.58
CA TYR A 131 2.73 -0.03 -9.88
C TYR A 131 2.52 -1.55 -9.90
N GLY A 132 1.28 -2.01 -9.73
CA GLY A 132 0.92 -3.43 -9.74
C GLY A 132 1.16 -4.14 -8.41
N ARG A 133 1.51 -3.42 -7.34
CA ARG A 133 1.69 -4.01 -5.99
C ARG A 133 0.33 -4.22 -5.33
N THR A 134 0.21 -5.33 -4.62
CA THR A 134 -0.99 -5.63 -3.83
C THR A 134 -1.04 -4.69 -2.62
N VAL A 135 -2.18 -4.05 -2.40
CA VAL A 135 -2.47 -3.27 -1.19
C VAL A 135 -3.37 -4.13 -0.32
N ALA A 136 -2.96 -4.41 0.91
CA ALA A 136 -3.65 -5.38 1.76
C ALA A 136 -3.76 -4.92 3.21
N LYS A 137 -4.78 -5.42 3.91
CA LYS A 137 -4.88 -5.36 5.37
C LYS A 137 -4.24 -6.64 5.92
N CYS A 138 -3.14 -6.50 6.65
CA CYS A 138 -2.43 -7.64 7.21
C CYS A 138 -2.82 -7.91 8.66
N LEU A 139 -2.50 -9.09 9.21
CA LEU A 139 -2.80 -9.64 10.53
C LEU A 139 -1.62 -10.49 10.98
N ALA A 140 -0.93 -10.12 12.06
CA ALA A 140 0.23 -10.83 12.57
C ALA A 140 -0.16 -11.70 13.77
N GLY A 141 0.38 -12.91 13.84
CA GLY A 141 0.15 -13.81 14.98
C GLY A 141 -1.25 -14.43 14.98
N GLN A 142 -1.84 -14.62 13.80
CA GLN A 142 -2.99 -15.52 13.69
C GLN A 142 -2.53 -16.97 13.97
N PRO A 143 -3.27 -17.69 14.85
CA PRO A 143 -2.96 -19.07 15.23
C PRO A 143 -3.23 -20.08 14.10
#